data_AF-A0A956I8R9-F1
#
_entry.id   AF-A0A956I8R9-F1
#
_cell.length_a   1.000
_cell.length_b   1.000
_cell.length_c   1.000
_cell.angle_alpha   90.00
_cell.angle_beta   90.00
_cell.angle_gamma   90.00
#
_symmetry.space_group_name_H-M   'P 1'
#
loop_
_entity.id
_entity.type
_entity.pdbx_description
1 polymer ?
#
loop_
_entity_poly.entity_id
_entity_poly.type
_entity_poly.pdbx_seq_one_letter_code
_entity_poly.pdbx_strand_id
1 'polypeptide(L)'
;TSRLAKHFQVSRLVMLRRFLEAGLLDASRMWALYRSYAARSAKPPSAGGNFYAVAARRVSPRFARALYASTLEGHTGFMAAFRLLDIKNTQTFHGLGEQLGVRHG
;
A
#
# COMPACT_ATOMS: atom_id res chain seq x y z
N THR A 1 -9.70 -18.63 -15.69
CA THR A 1 -9.49 -17.16 -15.72
C THR A 1 -8.02 -16.73 -15.65
N SER A 2 -7.12 -17.42 -14.93
CA SER A 2 -5.72 -16.95 -14.73
C SER A 2 -4.89 -16.83 -16.03
N ARG A 3 -5.11 -17.72 -17.02
CA ARG A 3 -4.37 -17.71 -18.30
C ARG A 3 -4.81 -16.58 -19.25
N LEU A 4 -6.11 -16.23 -19.28
CA LEU A 4 -6.61 -15.11 -20.08
C LEU A 4 -6.25 -13.74 -19.49
N ALA A 5 -6.29 -13.58 -18.16
CA ALA A 5 -5.91 -12.33 -17.50
C ALA A 5 -4.48 -11.87 -17.86
N LYS A 6 -3.55 -12.82 -18.00
CA LYS A 6 -2.17 -12.55 -18.43
C LYS A 6 -2.07 -12.11 -19.89
N HIS A 7 -2.90 -12.67 -20.77
CA HIS A 7 -2.86 -12.38 -22.20
C HIS A 7 -3.43 -10.99 -22.53
N PHE A 8 -4.52 -10.61 -21.88
CA PHE A 8 -5.16 -9.30 -22.08
C PHE A 8 -4.68 -8.21 -21.10
N GLN A 9 -3.69 -8.52 -20.25
CA GLN A 9 -3.16 -7.61 -19.22
C GLN A 9 -4.21 -6.99 -18.28
N VAL A 10 -5.35 -7.66 -18.08
CA VAL A 10 -6.42 -7.19 -17.21
C VAL A 10 -6.51 -8.02 -15.94
N SER A 11 -7.10 -7.44 -14.89
CA SER A 11 -7.33 -8.15 -13.64
C SER A 11 -8.29 -9.33 -13.81
N ARG A 12 -8.19 -10.32 -12.92
CA ARG A 12 -9.10 -11.49 -12.91
C ARG A 12 -10.57 -11.08 -12.75
N LEU A 13 -10.84 -9.98 -12.04
CA LEU A 13 -12.20 -9.44 -11.85
C LEU A 13 -12.78 -8.88 -13.15
N VAL A 14 -11.97 -8.15 -13.91
CA VAL A 14 -12.37 -7.64 -15.22
C VAL A 14 -12.74 -8.80 -16.15
N MET A 15 -11.95 -9.88 -16.15
CA MET A 15 -12.26 -11.10 -16.90
C MET A 15 -13.59 -11.75 -16.49
N LEU A 16 -13.87 -11.86 -15.19
CA LEU A 16 -15.14 -12.41 -14.71
C LEU A 16 -16.34 -11.55 -15.13
N ARG A 17 -16.18 -10.22 -15.11
CA ARG A 17 -17.21 -9.29 -15.59
C ARG A 17 -17.47 -9.43 -17.08
N ARG A 18 -16.41 -9.56 -17.89
CA ARG A 18 -16.57 -9.77 -19.34
C ARG A 18 -17.24 -11.10 -19.68
N PHE A 19 -17.00 -12.17 -18.91
CA PHE A 19 -17.71 -13.43 -19.10
C PHE A 19 -19.19 -13.35 -18.73
N LEU A 20 -19.54 -12.57 -17.71
CA LEU A 20 -20.94 -12.29 -17.37
C LEU A 20 -21.63 -11.48 -18.49
N GLU A 21 -20.97 -10.44 -19.00
CA GLU A 21 -21.49 -9.60 -20.09
C GLU A 21 -21.65 -10.39 -21.41
N ALA A 22 -20.77 -11.36 -21.66
CA ALA A 22 -20.84 -12.25 -22.82
C ALA A 22 -21.82 -13.43 -22.63
N GLY A 23 -22.52 -13.52 -21.51
CA GLY A 23 -23.44 -14.64 -21.21
C GLY A 23 -22.76 -15.99 -20.97
N LEU A 24 -21.42 -16.03 -20.91
CA LEU A 24 -20.62 -17.24 -20.68
C LEU A 24 -20.61 -17.68 -19.21
N LEU A 25 -21.21 -16.85 -18.34
CA LEU A 25 -21.22 -17.07 -16.90
C LEU A 25 -22.47 -16.41 -16.31
N ASP A 26 -23.22 -17.14 -15.49
CA ASP A 26 -24.36 -16.57 -14.77
C ASP A 26 -23.91 -15.76 -13.54
N ALA A 27 -24.82 -14.92 -13.04
CA ALA A 27 -24.55 -14.04 -11.90
C ALA A 27 -24.18 -14.81 -10.62
N SER A 28 -24.80 -15.97 -10.36
CA SER A 28 -24.52 -16.75 -9.16
C SER A 28 -23.08 -17.28 -9.16
N ARG A 29 -22.63 -17.75 -10.33
CA ARG A 29 -21.28 -18.27 -10.55
C ARG A 29 -20.24 -17.15 -10.56
N MET A 30 -20.61 -15.95 -11.02
CA MET A 30 -19.78 -14.74 -10.90
C MET A 30 -19.48 -14.43 -9.44
N TRP A 31 -20.54 -14.37 -8.62
CA TRP A 31 -20.42 -14.05 -7.21
C TRP A 31 -19.64 -15.12 -6.43
N ALA A 32 -19.81 -16.40 -6.74
CA ALA A 32 -19.02 -17.47 -6.14
C ALA A 32 -17.51 -17.32 -6.45
N LEU A 33 -17.18 -17.06 -7.72
CA LEU A 33 -15.79 -16.85 -8.14
C LEU A 33 -15.19 -15.58 -7.54
N TYR A 34 -15.96 -14.49 -7.48
CA TYR A 34 -15.59 -13.25 -6.81
C TYR A 34 -15.24 -13.48 -5.34
N ARG A 35 -16.14 -14.11 -4.57
CA ARG A 35 -15.90 -14.41 -3.14
C ARG A 35 -14.66 -15.26 -2.93
N SER A 36 -14.45 -16.28 -3.76
CA SER A 36 -13.24 -17.12 -3.69
C SER A 36 -11.95 -16.32 -3.94
N TYR A 37 -12.00 -15.33 -4.85
CA TYR A 37 -10.87 -14.46 -5.15
C TYR A 37 -10.61 -13.45 -4.03
N ALA A 38 -11.68 -12.84 -3.51
CA ALA A 38 -11.61 -11.93 -2.37
C ALA A 38 -11.05 -12.63 -1.13
N ALA A 39 -11.54 -13.83 -0.79
CA ALA A 39 -11.05 -14.60 0.36
C ALA A 39 -9.55 -14.93 0.27
N ARG A 40 -9.03 -15.26 -0.92
CA ARG A 40 -7.59 -15.50 -1.13
C ARG A 40 -6.74 -14.22 -1.09
N SER A 41 -7.35 -13.07 -1.39
CA SER A 41 -6.66 -11.78 -1.44
C SER A 41 -6.80 -11.00 -0.13
N ALA A 42 -7.73 -11.42 0.74
CA ALA A 42 -7.90 -10.87 2.06
C ALA A 42 -6.64 -11.19 2.87
N LYS A 43 -5.89 -10.13 3.23
CA LYS A 43 -4.95 -10.26 4.34
C LYS A 43 -5.76 -10.55 5.60
N PRO A 44 -5.26 -11.42 6.50
CA PRO A 44 -5.87 -11.55 7.82
C PRO A 44 -5.98 -10.16 8.45
N PRO A 45 -7.06 -9.88 9.21
CA PRO A 45 -7.15 -8.62 9.93
C PRO A 45 -5.92 -8.50 10.83
N SER A 46 -4.96 -7.66 10.44
CA SER A 46 -3.90 -7.28 11.37
C SER A 46 -4.54 -6.38 12.41
N ALA A 47 -4.29 -6.66 13.69
CA ALA A 47 -4.67 -5.77 14.77
C ALA A 47 -4.04 -4.38 14.52
N GLY A 48 -4.83 -3.45 13.97
CA GLY A 48 -4.38 -2.12 13.58
C GLY A 48 -3.50 -2.07 12.33
N GLY A 49 -3.66 -1.02 11.54
CA GLY A 49 -2.67 -0.64 10.53
C GLY A 49 -1.47 -0.02 11.25
N ASN A 50 -0.25 -0.49 10.97
CA ASN A 50 0.95 0.22 11.38
C ASN A 50 0.96 1.57 10.64
N PHE A 51 0.55 2.63 11.33
CA PHE A 51 0.48 4.00 10.81
C PHE A 51 1.77 4.38 10.07
N TYR A 52 2.93 4.03 10.64
CA TYR A 52 4.24 4.33 10.06
C TYR A 52 4.53 3.54 8.77
N ALA A 53 4.10 2.28 8.69
CA ALA A 53 4.24 1.48 7.47
C ALA A 53 3.36 2.01 6.33
N VAL A 54 2.18 2.55 6.64
CA VAL A 54 1.30 3.21 5.66
C VAL A 54 1.87 4.58 5.27
N ALA A 55 2.33 5.37 6.24
CA ALA A 55 2.92 6.68 6.01
C ALA A 55 4.17 6.60 5.11
N ALA A 56 5.11 5.71 5.42
CA ALA A 56 6.33 5.52 4.62
C ALA A 56 6.04 5.06 3.18
N ARG A 57 4.97 4.29 2.96
CA ARG A 57 4.58 3.85 1.61
C ARG A 57 4.00 4.97 0.75
N ARG A 58 3.36 5.98 1.34
CA ARG A 58 2.79 7.14 0.61
C ARG A 58 3.88 7.97 -0.06
N VAL A 59 5.01 8.13 0.62
CA VAL A 59 6.12 8.99 0.18
C VAL A 59 7.36 8.22 -0.30
N SER A 60 7.29 6.88 -0.36
CA SER A 60 8.42 5.94 -0.55
C SER A 60 9.32 5.75 0.68
N PRO A 61 9.60 4.49 1.09
CA PRO A 61 10.52 4.21 2.21
C PRO A 61 11.93 4.75 2.01
N ARG A 62 12.43 4.77 0.77
CA ARG A 62 13.78 5.28 0.46
C ARG A 62 13.85 6.79 0.64
N PHE A 63 12.85 7.50 0.14
CA PHE A 63 12.74 8.95 0.29
C PHE A 63 12.58 9.32 1.77
N ALA A 64 11.71 8.59 2.49
CA ALA A 64 11.50 8.82 3.92
C ALA A 64 12.80 8.68 4.74
N ARG A 65 13.64 7.67 4.45
CA ARG A 65 14.95 7.51 5.09
C ARG A 65 15.91 8.65 4.78
N ALA A 66 16.05 9.00 3.50
CA ALA A 66 16.96 10.06 3.07
C ALA A 66 16.57 11.41 3.70
N LEU A 67 15.27 11.70 3.74
CA LEU A 67 14.75 12.92 4.32
C LEU A 67 14.92 12.95 5.84
N TYR A 68 14.74 11.81 6.52
CA TYR A 68 14.99 11.70 7.97
C TYR A 68 16.46 12.00 8.31
N ALA A 69 17.41 11.34 7.63
CA ALA A 69 18.85 11.56 7.83
C ALA A 69 19.25 13.02 7.53
N SER A 70 18.82 13.55 6.38
CA SER A 70 19.07 14.94 5.97
C SER A 70 18.51 15.96 6.97
N THR A 71 17.43 15.62 7.69
CA THR A 71 16.85 16.51 8.71
C THR A 71 17.68 16.50 9.99
N LEU A 72 18.18 15.33 10.40
CA LEU A 72 19.04 15.20 11.58
C LEU A 72 20.45 15.76 11.35
N GLU A 73 20.95 15.69 10.11
CA GLU A 73 22.19 16.33 9.67
C GLU A 73 22.05 17.86 9.50
N GLY A 74 20.85 18.42 9.62
CA GLY A 74 20.59 19.86 9.52
C GLY A 74 20.49 20.41 8.09
N HIS A 75 20.62 19.57 7.07
CA HIS A 75 20.45 19.97 5.66
C HIS A 75 18.99 20.28 5.30
N THR A 76 18.04 19.70 6.02
CA THR A 76 16.59 19.96 5.85
C THR A 76 15.99 20.40 7.17
N GLY A 77 15.29 21.54 7.18
CA GLY A 77 14.56 21.97 8.38
C GLY A 77 13.37 21.05 8.71
N PHE A 78 13.09 20.83 10.00
CA PHE A 78 11.98 19.98 10.47
C PHE A 78 10.63 20.33 9.83
N MET A 79 10.32 21.61 9.66
CA MET A 79 9.06 22.04 9.04
C MET A 79 8.96 21.64 7.55
N ALA A 80 10.08 21.66 6.83
CA ALA A 80 10.13 21.20 5.45
C ALA A 80 9.99 19.67 5.39
N ALA A 81 10.69 18.96 6.27
CA ALA A 81 10.58 17.51 6.39
C ALA A 81 9.15 17.06 6.71
N PHE A 82 8.45 17.78 7.60
CA PHE A 82 7.07 17.46 7.99
C PHE A 82 6.10 17.59 6.83
N ARG A 83 6.23 18.65 6.03
CA ARG A 83 5.42 18.84 4.80
C ARG A 83 5.69 17.75 3.77
N LEU A 84 6.97 17.39 3.58
CA LEU A 84 7.37 16.38 2.60
C LEU A 84 7.01 14.94 3.02
N LEU A 85 6.93 14.66 4.32
CA LEU A 85 6.53 13.37 4.88
C LEU A 85 5.02 13.27 5.16
N ASP A 86 4.27 14.35 4.99
CA ASP A 86 2.85 14.48 5.37
C ASP A 86 2.61 14.11 6.85
N ILE A 87 3.45 14.63 7.74
CA ILE A 87 3.36 14.41 9.20
C ILE A 87 3.17 15.74 9.93
N LYS A 88 2.49 15.69 11.07
CA LYS A 88 2.04 16.89 11.79
C LYS A 88 2.86 17.22 13.03
N ASN A 89 3.68 16.30 13.53
CA ASN A 89 4.41 16.49 14.77
C ASN A 89 5.72 15.69 14.82
N THR A 90 6.59 16.13 15.72
CA THR A 90 7.91 15.55 15.96
C THR A 90 7.86 14.13 16.50
N GLN A 91 6.85 13.79 17.31
CA GLN A 91 6.69 12.42 17.83
C GLN A 91 6.50 11.41 16.68
N THR A 92 5.68 11.77 15.70
CA THR A 92 5.45 10.96 14.49
C THR A 92 6.70 10.87 13.64
N PHE A 93 7.48 11.95 13.56
CA PHE A 93 8.76 11.98 12.86
C PHE A 93 9.76 10.98 13.47
N HIS A 94 9.95 10.99 14.79
CA HIS A 94 10.84 10.03 15.46
C HIS A 94 10.34 8.59 15.37
N GLY A 95 9.04 8.35 15.56
CA GLY A 95 8.46 7.01 15.40
C GLY A 95 8.60 6.46 13.98
N LEU A 96 8.56 7.33 12.96
CA LEU A 96 8.87 6.96 11.58
C LEU A 96 10.35 6.55 11.43
N GLY A 97 11.28 7.29 12.03
CA GLY A 97 12.71 6.96 12.04
C GLY A 97 13.01 5.58 12.63
N GLU A 98 12.41 5.25 13.77
CA GLU A 98 12.54 3.94 14.40
C GLU A 98 12.04 2.81 13.49
N GLN A 99 10.89 3.00 12.85
CA GLN A 99 10.31 2.03 11.91
C GLN A 99 11.12 1.88 10.62
N LEU A 100 11.81 2.94 10.20
CA LEU A 100 12.68 2.91 9.03
C LEU A 100 14.04 2.26 9.31
N GLY A 101 14.36 1.96 10.58
CA GLY A 101 15.62 1.38 11.02
C GLY A 101 16.77 2.40 11.03
N VAL A 102 16.45 3.70 11.04
CA VAL A 102 17.45 4.77 11.05
C VAL A 102 17.69 5.15 12.51
N ARG A 103 18.60 4.43 13.18
CA ARG A 103 19.12 4.81 14.49
C ARG A 103 20.30 5.75 14.29
N HIS A 104 20.17 6.99 14.74
CA HIS A 104 21.35 7.83 14.99
C HIS A 104 21.79 7.57 16.43
N GLY A 105 23.09 7.30 16.60
CA GLY A 105 23.76 7.30 17.90
C GLY A 105 24.09 8.71 18.35
#